data_AF-A0A139BW69-F1
#
_entry.id   AF-A0A139BW69-F1
#
_cell.length_a   1.000
_cell.length_b   1.000
_cell.length_c   1.000
_cell.angle_alpha   90.00
_cell.angle_beta   90.00
_cell.angle_gamma   90.00
#
_symmetry.space_group_name_H-M   'P 1'
#
loop_
_entity.id
_entity.type
_entity.pdbx_description
1 polymer ?
#
loop_
_entity_poly.entity_id
_entity_poly.type
_entity_poly.pdbx_seq_one_letter_code
_entity_poly.pdbx_strand_id
1 'polypeptide(L)'
;MNVAPKNLERVRWRCRRGLLELDIVLGRFIDKHYAQLNEDEARAFEELLDMPDNPLWDMIAGRAGRGVQEATQEAHKALLEKIRAV
;
A
#
# COMPACT_ATOMS: atom_id res chain seq x y z
N MET A 1 -22.25 -3.87 1.61
CA MET A 1 -22.60 -2.46 1.88
C MET A 1 -21.53 -1.60 1.24
N ASN A 2 -21.93 -0.55 0.52
CA ASN A 2 -21.12 0.30 -0.33
C ASN A 2 -19.86 0.86 0.38
N VAL A 3 -18.66 0.40 0.01
CA VAL A 3 -17.39 0.95 0.52
C VAL A 3 -17.29 2.38 0.02
N ALA A 4 -17.62 3.34 0.89
CA ALA A 4 -17.81 4.73 0.50
C ALA A 4 -16.51 5.36 -0.04
N PRO A 5 -16.60 6.29 -1.00
CA PRO A 5 -15.46 7.07 -1.50
C PRO A 5 -14.75 7.95 -0.44
N LYS A 6 -15.24 7.96 0.80
CA LYS A 6 -14.76 8.80 1.91
C LYS A 6 -13.34 8.49 2.38
N ASN A 7 -12.77 7.35 2.02
CA ASN A 7 -11.41 6.99 2.40
C ASN A 7 -10.37 7.31 1.31
N LEU A 8 -10.76 7.46 0.05
CA LEU A 8 -9.81 7.66 -1.06
C LEU A 8 -8.99 8.94 -0.87
N GLU A 9 -9.64 10.06 -0.55
CA GLU A 9 -8.95 11.34 -0.34
C GLU A 9 -8.02 11.29 0.88
N ARG A 10 -8.45 10.62 1.96
CA ARG A 10 -7.65 10.44 3.19
C ARG A 10 -6.43 9.57 2.92
N VAL A 11 -6.62 8.45 2.22
CA VAL A 11 -5.57 7.52 1.83
C VAL A 11 -4.59 8.19 0.86
N ARG A 12 -5.09 8.95 -0.13
CA ARG A 12 -4.27 9.75 -1.04
C ARG A 12 -3.42 10.77 -0.28
N TRP A 13 -3.97 11.39 0.76
CA TRP A 13 -3.21 12.29 1.63
C TRP A 13 -2.12 11.57 2.42
N ARG A 14 -2.39 10.36 2.94
CA ARG A 14 -1.41 9.52 3.66
C ARG A 14 -0.27 9.00 2.77
N CYS A 15 -0.46 8.99 1.45
CA CYS A 15 0.56 8.60 0.48
C CYS A 15 1.55 9.72 0.14
N ARG A 16 1.21 10.98 0.46
CA ARG A 16 2.11 12.13 0.29
C ARG A 16 3.21 12.08 1.33
N ARG A 17 4.31 11.41 0.99
CA ARG A 17 5.44 11.13 1.87
C ARG A 17 6.70 11.84 1.39
N GLY A 18 7.76 11.81 2.20
CA GLY A 18 9.01 12.51 1.90
C GLY A 18 9.79 11.90 0.72
N LEU A 19 9.39 10.72 0.26
CA LEU A 19 10.06 9.94 -0.77
C LEU A 19 9.26 9.96 -2.08
N LEU A 20 9.86 10.50 -3.15
CA LEU A 20 9.21 10.70 -4.45
C LEU A 20 8.78 9.38 -5.08
N GLU A 21 9.62 8.35 -5.02
CA GLU A 21 9.34 7.05 -5.60
C GLU A 21 8.11 6.40 -4.96
N LEU A 22 7.98 6.57 -3.65
CA LEU A 22 6.87 6.02 -2.89
C LEU A 22 5.56 6.77 -3.20
N ASP A 23 5.60 8.10 -3.34
CA ASP A 23 4.46 8.91 -3.76
C ASP A 23 3.96 8.51 -5.16
N ILE A 24 4.88 8.29 -6.11
CA ILE A 24 4.53 7.86 -7.48
C ILE A 24 3.88 6.47 -7.47
N VAL A 25 4.50 5.50 -6.79
CA VAL A 25 4.03 4.11 -6.76
C VAL A 25 2.68 4.01 -6.07
N LEU A 26 2.54 4.60 -4.87
CA LEU A 26 1.27 4.61 -4.13
C LEU A 26 0.18 5.38 -4.86
N GLY A 27 0.52 6.53 -5.46
CA GLY A 27 -0.43 7.35 -6.22
C GLY A 27 -1.02 6.61 -7.41
N ARG A 28 -0.18 5.93 -8.21
CA ARG A 28 -0.66 5.11 -9.34
C ARG A 28 -1.45 3.89 -8.87
N PHE A 29 -1.01 3.25 -7.78
CA PHE A 29 -1.70 2.10 -7.22
C PHE A 29 -3.10 2.47 -6.75
N ILE A 30 -3.25 3.62 -6.07
CA ILE A 30 -4.55 4.08 -5.60
C ILE A 30 -5.49 4.36 -6.77
N ASP A 31 -4.98 5.03 -7.80
CA ASP A 31 -5.76 5.42 -8.97
C ASP A 31 -6.31 4.20 -9.73
N LYS A 32 -5.49 3.15 -9.90
CA LYS A 32 -5.85 1.96 -10.69
C LYS A 32 -6.49 0.83 -9.89
N HIS A 33 -6.00 0.57 -8.68
CA HIS A 33 -6.33 -0.64 -7.92
C HIS A 33 -7.20 -0.39 -6.70
N TYR A 34 -7.17 0.80 -6.07
CA TYR A 34 -7.92 1.00 -4.82
C TYR A 34 -9.43 0.87 -4.98
N ALA A 35 -9.98 1.28 -6.12
CA ALA A 35 -11.39 1.07 -6.45
C ALA A 35 -11.77 -0.42 -6.64
N GLN A 36 -10.78 -1.29 -6.84
CA GLN A 36 -10.94 -2.73 -7.05
C GLN A 36 -10.51 -3.56 -5.84
N LEU A 37 -10.06 -2.93 -4.75
CA LEU A 37 -9.66 -3.64 -3.54
C LEU A 37 -10.89 -4.14 -2.78
N ASN A 38 -10.78 -5.36 -2.27
CA ASN A 38 -11.75 -5.90 -1.32
C ASN A 38 -11.54 -5.26 0.08
N GLU A 39 -12.54 -5.36 0.96
CA GLU A 39 -12.47 -4.78 2.31
C GLU A 39 -11.26 -5.25 3.11
N ASP A 40 -10.85 -6.52 2.99
CA ASP A 40 -9.65 -7.04 3.66
C ASP A 40 -8.34 -6.51 3.05
N GLU A 41 -8.28 -6.31 1.73
CA GLU A 41 -7.09 -5.73 1.08
C GLU A 41 -6.98 -4.23 1.37
N ALA A 42 -8.11 -3.52 1.44
CA ALA A 42 -8.16 -2.12 1.84
C ALA A 42 -7.69 -1.95 3.29
N ARG A 43 -8.12 -2.82 4.21
CA ARG A 43 -7.65 -2.80 5.60
C ARG A 43 -6.16 -3.08 5.70
N ALA A 44 -5.66 -4.09 4.99
CA ALA A 44 -4.24 -4.40 4.90
C ALA A 44 -3.43 -3.20 4.35
N PHE A 45 -3.98 -2.47 3.36
CA PHE A 45 -3.34 -1.27 2.84
C PHE A 45 -3.29 -0.13 3.85
N GLU A 46 -4.35 0.06 4.64
CA GLU A 46 -4.34 1.04 5.73
C GLU A 46 -3.29 0.71 6.80
N GLU A 47 -3.12 -0.57 7.15
CA GLU A 47 -2.06 -1.04 8.05
C GLU A 47 -0.66 -0.80 7.46
N LEU A 48 -0.45 -1.07 6.16
CA LEU A 48 0.80 -0.75 5.48
C LEU A 48 1.10 0.76 5.50
N LEU A 49 0.07 1.59 5.30
CA LEU A 49 0.21 3.06 5.33
C LEU A 49 0.40 3.62 6.74
N ASP A 50 0.33 2.81 7.79
CA ASP A 50 0.72 3.19 9.14
C ASP A 50 2.23 3.02 9.38
N MET A 51 2.91 2.24 8.53
CA MET A 51 4.36 2.05 8.64
C MET A 51 5.17 3.28 8.18
N PRO A 52 6.39 3.46 8.70
CA PRO A 52 7.31 4.52 8.26
C PRO A 52 7.73 4.39 6.79
N ASP A 53 8.17 5.50 6.18
CA ASP A 53 8.49 5.59 4.74
C ASP A 53 9.57 4.59 4.29
N ASN A 54 10.69 4.52 5.01
CA ASN A 54 11.82 3.64 4.67
C ASN A 54 11.46 2.15 4.67
N PRO A 55 10.91 1.55 5.75
CA PRO A 55 10.55 0.14 5.75
C PRO A 55 9.44 -0.17 4.75
N LEU A 56 8.47 0.74 4.56
CA LEU A 56 7.44 0.59 3.55
C LEU A 56 8.05 0.54 2.14
N TRP A 57 8.98 1.44 1.84
CA TRP A 57 9.68 1.46 0.56
C TRP A 57 10.52 0.20 0.34
N ASP A 58 11.22 -0.30 1.35
CA ASP A 58 12.01 -1.53 1.22
C ASP A 58 11.13 -2.77 0.99
N MET A 59 9.93 -2.82 1.58
CA MET A 59 8.94 -3.86 1.29
C MET A 59 8.44 -3.79 -0.15
N ILE A 60 8.04 -2.59 -0.61
CA ILE A 60 7.54 -2.36 -1.97
C ILE A 60 8.64 -2.66 -3.00
N ALA A 61 9.84 -2.12 -2.80
CA ALA A 61 10.99 -2.29 -3.69
C ALA A 61 11.58 -3.71 -3.67
N GLY A 62 11.05 -4.62 -2.84
CA GLY A 62 11.57 -5.99 -2.70
C GLY A 62 12.97 -6.04 -2.09
N ARG A 63 13.40 -4.95 -1.46
CA ARG A 63 14.68 -4.83 -0.74
C ARG A 63 14.56 -5.22 0.73
N ALA A 64 13.47 -5.89 1.12
CA ALA A 64 13.30 -6.51 2.42
C ALA A 64 14.34 -7.65 2.60
N GLY A 65 15.60 -7.26 2.80
CA GLY A 65 16.68 -8.14 3.14
C GLY A 65 16.50 -8.59 4.58
N ARG A 66 15.95 -9.78 4.78
CA ARG A 66 16.14 -10.65 5.96
C ARG A 66 15.76 -10.11 7.35
N GLY A 67 15.06 -8.99 7.48
CA GLY A 67 14.69 -8.43 8.81
C GLY A 67 13.22 -8.07 9.01
N VAL A 68 12.47 -7.84 7.92
CA VAL A 68 11.02 -7.63 8.02
C VAL A 68 10.40 -9.01 7.95
N GLN A 69 9.89 -9.49 9.09
CA GLN A 69 9.11 -10.72 9.17
C GLN A 69 8.12 -10.71 8.00
N GLU A 70 8.34 -11.64 7.07
CA GLU A 70 7.49 -11.82 5.89
C GLU A 70 6.06 -11.76 6.37
N ALA A 71 5.32 -10.75 5.90
CA ALA A 71 3.95 -10.55 6.29
C ALA A 71 3.22 -11.88 6.11
N THR A 72 2.89 -12.53 7.21
CA THR A 72 2.23 -13.85 7.28
C THR A 72 0.80 -13.78 6.73
N GLN A 73 0.36 -12.58 6.34
CA GLN A 73 -0.94 -12.29 5.76
C GLN A 73 -0.84 -12.30 4.23
N GLU A 74 -1.54 -13.26 3.62
CA GLU A 74 -1.66 -13.38 2.16
C GLU A 74 -2.16 -12.06 1.52
N ALA A 75 -2.98 -11.29 2.25
CA ALA A 75 -3.45 -9.98 1.82
C ALA A 75 -2.32 -8.97 1.62
N HIS A 76 -1.33 -8.90 2.51
CA HIS A 76 -0.17 -8.01 2.35
C HIS A 76 0.69 -8.41 1.16
N LYS A 77 0.89 -9.72 0.96
CA LYS A 77 1.67 -10.24 -0.17
C LYS A 77 0.99 -9.95 -1.51
N ALA A 78 -0.31 -10.24 -1.63
CA ALA A 78 -1.09 -9.94 -2.82
C ALA A 78 -1.09 -8.44 -3.13
N LEU A 79 -1.20 -7.61 -2.09
CA LEU A 79 -1.18 -6.16 -2.21
C LEU A 79 0.18 -5.63 -2.68
N LEU A 80 1.29 -6.13 -2.12
CA LEU A 80 2.65 -5.78 -2.56
C LEU A 80 2.88 -6.14 -4.03
N GLU A 81 2.42 -7.31 -4.47
CA GLU A 81 2.51 -7.71 -5.87
C GLU A 81 1.68 -6.79 -6.78
N LYS A 82 0.46 -6.43 -6.37
CA LYS A 82 -0.35 -5.45 -7.11
C LYS A 82 0.33 -4.08 -7.18
N ILE A 83 0.92 -3.59 -6.09
CA ILE A 83 1.64 -2.31 -6.06
C ILE A 83 2.87 -2.34 -7.01
N ARG A 84 3.58 -3.46 -7.07
CA ARG A 84 4.74 -3.64 -7.97
C ARG A 84 4.36 -3.76 -9.45
N ALA A 85 3.14 -4.18 -9.75
CA ALA A 85 2.65 -4.36 -11.12
C ALA A 85 2.17 -3.05 -11.80
N VAL A 86 2.29 -1.90 -11.12
CA VAL A 86 1.75 -0.60 -11.54
C VAL A 86 2.79 0.31 -12.20
#